data_AF-A0A938KEF8-F1
#
_entry.id   AF-A0A938KEF8-F1
#
_cell.length_a   1.000
_cell.length_b   1.000
_cell.length_c   1.000
_cell.angle_alpha   90.00
_cell.angle_beta   90.00
_cell.angle_gamma   90.00
#
_symmetry.space_group_name_H-M   'P 1'
#
loop_
_entity.id
_entity.type
_entity.pdbx_description
1 polymer ?
#
loop_
_entity_poly.entity_id
_entity_poly.type
_entity_poly.pdbx_seq_one_letter_code
_entity_poly.pdbx_strand_id
1 'polypeptide(L)'
;GLMIGRGAIRNPWMFRQIRDRDEGLQPTLPQGREVLGYIQALYEETRPADFRPSAQVEKMKKYLNYIGLGVEPSGRFLHDMRRTRTEADFFRVCAEHLDHDRPMPLEPFAPPLGERDVLAGCHT
;
A
#
# COMPACT_ATOMS: atom_id res chain seq x y z
N GLY A 1 -7.78 23.42 -9.60
CA GLY A 1 -7.33 22.02 -9.70
C GLY A 1 -6.79 21.58 -8.36
N LEU A 2 -6.98 20.30 -8.00
CA LEU A 2 -6.47 19.69 -6.76
C LEU A 2 -5.20 18.87 -7.08
N MET A 3 -4.16 18.98 -6.25
CA MET A 3 -2.94 18.17 -6.38
C MET A 3 -2.88 17.14 -5.25
N ILE A 4 -2.73 15.86 -5.61
CA ILE A 4 -2.66 14.74 -4.67
C ILE A 4 -1.25 14.14 -4.75
N GLY A 5 -0.53 14.19 -3.63
CA GLY A 5 0.84 13.64 -3.51
C GLY A 5 0.84 12.19 -3.02
N ARG A 6 1.43 11.96 -1.85
CA ARG A 6 1.70 10.63 -1.26
C ARG A 6 0.48 9.69 -1.16
N GLY A 7 -0.73 10.25 -1.03
CA GLY A 7 -1.98 9.45 -1.00
C GLY A 7 -2.18 8.60 -2.25
N ALA A 8 -1.76 9.10 -3.42
CA ALA A 8 -1.89 8.39 -4.70
C ALA A 8 -0.96 7.18 -4.82
N ILE A 9 0.19 7.19 -4.13
CA ILE A 9 1.11 6.03 -4.09
C ILE A 9 0.48 4.88 -3.30
N ARG A 10 -0.17 5.20 -2.17
CA ARG A 10 -0.82 4.21 -1.29
C ARG A 10 -2.07 3.60 -1.92
N ASN A 11 -2.89 4.41 -2.58
CA ASN A 11 -4.15 4.00 -3.19
C ASN A 11 -4.26 4.59 -4.61
N PRO A 12 -3.79 3.85 -5.64
CA PRO A 12 -3.92 4.25 -7.04
C PRO A 12 -5.36 4.46 -7.50
N TRP A 13 -6.32 3.75 -6.88
CA TRP A 13 -7.75 3.86 -7.19
C TRP A 13 -8.36 5.18 -6.69
N MET A 14 -7.66 5.94 -5.84
CA MET A 14 -8.16 7.18 -5.24
C MET A 14 -8.69 8.18 -6.28
N PHE A 15 -8.07 8.29 -7.46
CA PHE A 15 -8.56 9.20 -8.50
C PHE A 15 -9.93 8.77 -9.06
N ARG A 16 -10.16 7.47 -9.22
CA ARG A 16 -11.47 6.94 -9.61
C ARG A 16 -12.47 7.16 -8.47
N GLN A 17 -12.08 6.82 -7.24
CA GLN A 17 -12.92 6.97 -6.05
C GLN A 17 -13.37 8.43 -5.82
N ILE A 18 -12.51 9.41 -6.14
CA ILE A 18 -12.87 10.83 -6.09
C ILE A 18 -13.94 11.15 -7.13
N ARG A 19 -13.80 10.66 -8.37
CA ARG A 19 -14.81 10.86 -9.42
C ARG A 19 -16.13 10.18 -9.07
N ASP A 20 -16.08 8.94 -8.58
CA ASP A 20 -17.27 8.22 -8.12
C ASP A 20 -18.02 9.07 -7.08
N ARG A 21 -17.31 9.66 -6.10
CA ARG A 21 -17.94 10.53 -5.09
C ARG A 21 -18.50 11.84 -5.65
N ASP A 22 -17.79 12.47 -6.59
CA ASP A 22 -18.24 13.69 -7.26
C ASP A 22 -19.55 13.47 -8.04
N GLU A 23 -19.72 12.26 -8.60
CA GLU A 23 -20.93 11.81 -9.30
C GLU A 23 -22.02 11.28 -8.34
N GLY A 24 -21.80 11.32 -7.02
CA GLY A 24 -22.75 10.81 -6.03
C GLY A 24 -22.80 9.28 -5.92
N LEU A 25 -21.83 8.57 -6.52
CA LEU A 25 -21.70 7.12 -6.45
C LEU A 25 -20.91 6.69 -5.21
N GLN A 26 -21.12 5.43 -4.81
CA GLN A 26 -20.28 4.80 -3.80
C GLN A 26 -18.94 4.39 -4.43
N PRO A 27 -17.79 4.80 -3.86
CA PRO A 27 -16.49 4.45 -4.41
C PRO A 27 -16.27 2.95 -4.46
N THR A 28 -15.81 2.47 -5.61
CA THR A 28 -15.38 1.07 -5.72
C THR A 28 -14.06 0.88 -4.97
N LEU A 29 -14.02 -0.11 -4.07
CA LEU A 29 -12.81 -0.48 -3.36
C LEU A 29 -12.11 -1.63 -4.08
N PRO A 30 -10.78 -1.59 -4.23
CA PRO A 30 -10.03 -2.72 -4.77
C PRO A 30 -10.10 -3.91 -3.82
N GLN A 31 -10.08 -5.12 -4.36
CA GLN A 31 -9.88 -6.34 -3.61
C GLN A 31 -8.39 -6.57 -3.37
N GLY A 32 -8.05 -7.41 -2.37
CA GLY A 32 -6.65 -7.76 -2.10
C GLY A 32 -5.88 -8.21 -3.34
N ARG A 33 -6.46 -9.07 -4.17
CA ARG A 33 -5.83 -9.53 -5.41
C ARG A 33 -5.54 -8.43 -6.42
N GLU A 34 -6.36 -7.37 -6.45
CA GLU A 34 -6.12 -6.21 -7.31
C GLU A 34 -4.95 -5.38 -6.78
N VAL A 35 -4.81 -5.27 -5.46
CA VAL A 35 -3.64 -4.66 -4.79
C VAL A 35 -2.37 -5.47 -5.06
N LEU A 36 -2.45 -6.80 -4.97
CA LEU A 36 -1.34 -7.69 -5.30
C LEU A 36 -0.91 -7.54 -6.76
N GLY A 37 -1.87 -7.52 -7.70
CA GLY A 37 -1.61 -7.32 -9.12
C GLY A 37 -0.98 -5.95 -9.41
N TYR A 38 -1.42 -4.89 -8.72
CA TYR A 38 -0.78 -3.58 -8.80
C TYR A 38 0.68 -3.60 -8.33
N ILE A 39 0.98 -4.28 -7.22
CA ILE A 39 2.36 -4.42 -6.72
C ILE A 39 3.24 -5.18 -7.72
N GLN A 40 2.71 -6.22 -8.36
CA GLN A 40 3.40 -6.96 -9.43
C GLN A 40 3.69 -6.07 -10.64
N ALA A 41 2.68 -5.32 -11.11
CA ALA A 41 2.86 -4.38 -12.21
C ALA A 41 3.90 -3.30 -11.88
N LEU A 42 3.85 -2.74 -10.67
CA LEU A 42 4.83 -1.76 -10.20
C LEU A 42 6.24 -2.35 -10.10
N TYR A 43 6.37 -3.62 -9.71
CA TYR A 43 7.65 -4.33 -9.67
C TYR A 43 8.27 -4.41 -11.06
N GLU A 44 7.51 -4.82 -12.08
CA GLU A 44 8.02 -4.94 -13.44
C GLU A 44 8.31 -3.58 -14.08
N GLU A 45 7.38 -2.62 -13.95
CA GLU A 45 7.50 -1.30 -14.58
C GLU A 45 8.69 -0.50 -14.02
N THR A 46 9.01 -0.70 -12.73
CA THR A 46 10.09 0.04 -12.09
C THR A 46 11.43 -0.71 -12.13
N ARG A 47 11.50 -1.86 -12.79
CA ARG A 47 12.70 -2.69 -12.87
C ARG A 47 13.82 -1.95 -13.62
N PRO A 48 14.98 -1.71 -13.00
CA PRO A 48 16.09 -1.04 -13.68
C PRO A 48 16.70 -1.94 -14.77
N ALA A 49 17.22 -1.31 -15.82
CA ALA A 49 17.89 -2.00 -16.92
C ALA A 49 19.15 -2.78 -16.45
N ASP A 50 19.89 -2.21 -15.50
CA ASP A 50 21.04 -2.89 -14.87
C ASP A 50 20.55 -3.80 -13.74
N PHE A 51 20.50 -5.10 -14.05
CA PHE A 51 19.78 -6.08 -13.24
C PHE A 51 20.55 -6.52 -11.98
N ARG A 52 20.08 -6.09 -10.82
CA ARG A 52 20.32 -6.76 -9.53
C ARG A 52 18.98 -7.00 -8.82
N PRO A 53 18.50 -8.25 -8.71
CA PRO A 53 17.21 -8.57 -8.08
C PRO A 53 17.03 -7.97 -6.68
N SER A 54 18.08 -8.00 -5.86
CA SER A 54 18.06 -7.45 -4.50
C SER A 54 17.88 -5.94 -4.47
N ALA A 55 18.45 -5.20 -5.43
CA ALA A 55 18.26 -3.75 -5.54
C ALA A 55 16.82 -3.39 -5.89
N GLN A 56 16.15 -4.21 -6.71
CA GLN A 56 14.74 -4.03 -7.04
C GLN A 56 13.84 -4.28 -5.84
N VAL A 57 14.10 -5.32 -5.04
CA VAL A 57 13.40 -5.56 -3.78
C VAL A 57 13.51 -4.36 -2.83
N GLU A 58 14.71 -3.80 -2.65
CA GLU A 58 14.91 -2.62 -1.78
C GLU A 58 14.21 -1.36 -2.32
N LYS A 59 14.16 -1.18 -3.65
CA LYS A 59 13.36 -0.12 -4.27
C LYS A 59 11.87 -0.32 -3.98
N MET A 60 11.36 -1.54 -4.15
CA MET A 60 9.95 -1.87 -3.95
C MET A 60 9.51 -1.70 -2.50
N LYS A 61 10.38 -2.01 -1.53
CA LYS A 61 10.11 -1.72 -0.11
C LYS A 61 9.78 -0.25 0.16
N LYS A 62 10.35 0.70 -0.60
CA LYS A 62 10.03 2.13 -0.45
C LYS A 62 8.59 2.46 -0.82
N TYR A 63 8.04 1.85 -1.88
CA TYR A 63 6.63 1.99 -2.24
C TYR A 63 5.72 1.31 -1.21
N LEU A 64 6.14 0.14 -0.74
CA LEU A 64 5.41 -0.65 0.25
C LEU A 64 5.31 0.04 1.61
N ASN A 65 6.23 0.94 1.96
CA ASN A 65 6.06 1.80 3.15
C ASN A 65 4.84 2.72 3.06
N TYR A 66 4.36 3.06 1.85
CA TYR A 66 3.13 3.82 1.67
C TYR A 66 1.92 2.90 1.59
N ILE A 67 1.97 1.89 0.72
CA ILE A 67 0.87 0.95 0.47
C ILE A 67 0.54 0.15 1.74
N GLY A 68 1.58 -0.36 2.41
CA GLY A 68 1.46 -1.23 3.57
C GLY A 68 0.76 -0.62 4.78
N LEU A 69 0.68 0.71 4.88
CA LEU A 69 -0.09 1.39 5.92
C LEU A 69 -1.59 1.08 5.85
N GLY A 70 -2.10 0.73 4.68
CA GLY A 70 -3.51 0.37 4.46
C GLY A 70 -3.74 -1.12 4.21
N VAL A 71 -2.74 -1.99 4.44
CA VAL A 71 -2.86 -3.43 4.17
C VAL A 71 -3.47 -4.17 5.34
N GLU A 72 -2.93 -4.00 6.54
CA GLU A 72 -3.48 -4.63 7.75
C GLU A 72 -3.10 -3.84 9.03
N PRO A 73 -3.91 -3.93 10.10
CA PRO A 73 -3.80 -3.03 11.26
C PRO A 73 -2.67 -3.35 12.26
N SER A 74 -2.16 -4.57 12.30
CA SER A 74 -1.17 -5.01 13.30
C SER A 74 0.26 -4.58 12.98
N GLY A 75 0.53 -4.14 11.74
CA GLY A 75 1.87 -3.82 11.25
C GLY A 75 2.74 -5.04 10.91
N ARG A 76 2.17 -6.26 11.01
CA ARG A 76 2.80 -7.52 10.62
C ARG A 76 3.24 -7.53 9.15
N PHE A 77 2.43 -6.97 8.24
CA PHE A 77 2.78 -6.91 6.82
C PHE A 77 4.09 -6.15 6.60
N LEU A 78 4.17 -4.93 7.15
CA LEU A 78 5.38 -4.10 7.06
C LEU A 78 6.55 -4.71 7.83
N HIS A 79 6.29 -5.37 8.96
CA HIS A 79 7.31 -6.08 9.73
C HIS A 79 7.97 -7.20 8.92
N ASP A 80 7.16 -8.07 8.30
CA ASP A 80 7.66 -9.20 7.53
C ASP A 80 8.31 -8.71 6.22
N MET A 81 7.73 -7.68 5.59
CA MET A 81 8.27 -7.07 4.38
C MET A 81 9.68 -6.49 4.58
N ARG A 82 10.00 -5.90 5.75
CA ARG A 82 11.35 -5.41 6.04
C ARG A 82 12.42 -6.49 5.94
N ARG A 83 12.06 -7.75 6.22
CA ARG A 83 12.97 -8.90 6.35
C ARG A 83 13.19 -9.66 5.04
N THR A 84 12.40 -9.38 4.00
CA THR A 84 12.53 -10.04 2.69
C THR A 84 13.87 -9.66 2.05
N ARG A 85 14.51 -10.59 1.33
CA ARG A 85 15.79 -10.33 0.64
C ARG A 85 15.76 -10.74 -0.83
N THR A 86 14.86 -11.65 -1.16
CA THR A 86 14.67 -12.17 -2.51
C THR A 86 13.31 -11.75 -3.05
N GLU A 87 13.17 -11.78 -4.36
CA GLU A 87 11.90 -11.57 -5.05
C GLU A 87 10.84 -12.59 -4.60
N ALA A 88 11.23 -13.86 -4.44
CA ALA A 88 10.36 -14.92 -3.95
C ALA A 88 9.83 -14.62 -2.53
N ASP A 89 10.71 -14.21 -1.60
CA ASP A 89 10.29 -13.83 -0.24
C ASP A 89 9.36 -12.62 -0.26
N PHE A 90 9.67 -11.63 -1.10
CA PHE A 90 8.88 -10.41 -1.26
C PHE A 90 7.45 -10.75 -1.69
N PHE A 91 7.28 -11.51 -2.77
CA PHE A 91 5.95 -11.85 -3.28
C PHE A 91 5.21 -12.86 -2.40
N ARG A 92 5.91 -13.77 -1.71
CA ARG A 92 5.30 -14.64 -0.70
C ARG A 92 4.63 -13.82 0.40
N VAL A 93 5.33 -12.83 0.97
CA VAL A 93 4.76 -11.94 2.00
C VAL A 93 3.60 -11.11 1.44
N CYS A 94 3.70 -10.63 0.20
CA CYS A 94 2.57 -9.95 -0.45
C CYS A 94 1.33 -10.87 -0.56
N ALA A 95 1.50 -12.09 -1.05
CA ALA A 95 0.40 -13.05 -1.22
C ALA A 95 -0.25 -13.45 0.12
N GLU A 96 0.55 -13.68 1.17
CA GLU A 96 0.05 -14.01 2.52
C GLU A 96 -0.97 -12.98 3.06
N HIS A 97 -0.82 -11.71 2.68
CA HIS A 97 -1.67 -10.62 3.14
C HIS A 97 -2.72 -10.16 2.12
N LEU A 98 -2.46 -10.34 0.82
CA LEU A 98 -3.24 -9.73 -0.25
C LEU A 98 -3.94 -10.74 -1.16
N ASP A 99 -3.64 -12.04 -1.10
CA ASP A 99 -4.30 -13.03 -1.95
C ASP A 99 -5.70 -13.39 -1.42
N HIS A 100 -6.62 -12.45 -1.57
CA HIS A 100 -8.02 -12.59 -1.17
C HIS A 100 -8.95 -11.62 -1.92
N ASP A 101 -10.25 -11.91 -1.85
CA ASP A 101 -11.33 -11.14 -2.48
C ASP A 101 -11.92 -10.03 -1.60
N ARG A 102 -11.42 -9.87 -0.36
CA ARG A 102 -11.96 -8.84 0.54
C ARG A 102 -11.65 -7.44 0.02
N PRO A 103 -12.63 -6.52 0.01
CA PRO A 103 -12.41 -5.11 -0.31
C PRO A 103 -11.40 -4.46 0.63
N MET A 104 -10.57 -3.57 0.09
CA MET A 104 -9.51 -2.87 0.81
C MET A 104 -9.66 -1.35 0.63
N PRO A 105 -10.00 -0.61 1.70
CA PRO A 105 -10.08 0.85 1.65
C PRO A 105 -8.74 1.52 1.34
N LEU A 106 -7.61 0.87 1.70
CA LEU A 106 -6.25 1.39 1.59
C LEU A 106 -6.07 2.75 2.29
N GLU A 107 -6.88 2.99 3.32
CA GLU A 107 -6.68 4.07 4.28
C GLU A 107 -5.67 3.62 5.34
N PRO A 108 -4.79 4.50 5.84
CA PRO A 108 -3.84 4.13 6.87
C PRO A 108 -4.57 3.66 8.12
N PHE A 109 -4.18 2.51 8.66
CA PHE A 109 -4.57 2.15 10.01
C PHE A 109 -3.92 3.14 10.98
N ALA A 110 -4.71 3.63 11.95
CA ALA A 110 -4.18 4.48 13.00
C ALA A 110 -3.12 3.69 13.78
N PRO A 111 -1.95 4.28 14.06
CA PRO A 111 -0.98 3.61 14.93
C PRO A 111 -1.63 3.40 16.30
N PRO A 112 -1.40 2.26 16.97
CA PRO A 112 -1.78 2.10 18.36
C PRO A 112 -1.02 3.15 19.17
N LEU A 113 -1.76 4.09 19.77
CA LEU A 113 -1.20 5.13 20.62
C LEU A 113 -0.93 4.53 22.00
N GLY A 114 0.30 4.63 22.48
CA GLY A 114 0.63 4.36 23.87
C GLY A 114 0.08 5.45 24.79
N GLU A 115 0.00 5.17 26.11
CA GLU A 115 -0.48 6.14 27.12
C GLU A 115 0.26 7.49 27.11
N ARG A 116 1.45 7.55 26.50
CA ARG A 116 2.31 8.74 26.44
C ARG A 116 2.35 9.40 25.05
N ASP A 117 1.65 8.84 24.07
CA ASP A 117 1.63 9.39 22.72
C ASP A 117 0.64 10.57 22.67
N VAL A 118 1.17 11.78 22.63
CA VAL A 118 0.37 13.01 22.48
C VAL A 118 -0.02 13.15 21.01
N LEU A 119 -1.31 13.11 20.71
CA LEU A 119 -1.83 13.42 19.37
C LEU A 119 -1.57 14.90 19.04
N ALA A 120 -0.71 15.15 18.05
CA ALA A 120 -0.57 16.47 17.47
C ALA A 120 -1.78 16.77 16.57
N GLY A 121 -2.73 17.55 17.10
CA GLY A 121 -3.81 18.17 16.32
C GLY A 121 -5.13 17.40 16.33
N CYS A 122 -5.93 17.64 17.37
CA CYS A 122 -7.38 17.58 17.21
C CYS A 122 -7.78 18.74 16.29
N HIS A 123 -8.18 18.46 15.06
CA HIS A 123 -8.95 19.42 14.28
C HIS A 123 -10.41 19.25 14.69
N THR A 124 -10.87 20.13 15.59
CA THR A 124 -12.30 20.43 15.82
C THR A 124 -13.00 20.81 14.52
#